data_AF-A0A518BM82-F1
#
_entry.id   AF-A0A518BM82-F1
#
_cell.length_a   1.000
_cell.length_b   1.000
_cell.length_c   1.000
_cell.angle_alpha   90.00
_cell.angle_beta   90.00
_cell.angle_gamma   90.00
#
_symmetry.space_group_name_H-M   'P 1'
#
loop_
_entity.id
_entity.type
_entity.pdbx_description
1 polymer ?
#
loop_
_entity_poly.entity_id
_entity_poly.type
_entity_poly.pdbx_seq_one_letter_code
_entity_poly.pdbx_strand_id
1 'polypeptide(L)'
;MTSSLSTTGRVPKINGGSRPIVWGDRAAVRSRISNFLPTVADAGYMETFMGWELICRDERDLAELASTLAPDEVARTRVHADPFGVVAYLEVERRG
;
A
#
# COMPACT_ATOMS: atom_id res chain seq x y z
N MET A 1 8.38 -31.88 32.78
CA MET A 1 8.59 -31.54 31.37
C MET A 1 7.25 -31.50 30.65
N THR A 2 6.62 -30.33 30.57
CA THR A 2 5.59 -30.03 29.56
C THR A 2 5.69 -28.53 29.27
N SER A 3 6.15 -28.21 28.07
CA SER A 3 6.33 -26.85 27.56
C SER A 3 5.31 -26.58 26.45
N SER A 4 5.20 -25.31 26.07
CA SER A 4 4.35 -24.65 25.05
C SER A 4 3.03 -24.10 25.60
N LEU A 5 3.03 -22.87 26.15
CA LEU A 5 3.04 -21.56 25.46
C LEU A 5 1.84 -21.37 24.51
N SER A 6 0.71 -20.99 25.10
CA SER A 6 -0.29 -20.18 24.44
C SER A 6 0.29 -18.77 24.27
N THR A 7 0.60 -18.38 23.04
CA THR A 7 0.90 -16.98 22.70
C THR A 7 -0.12 -16.53 21.67
N THR A 8 -1.04 -15.71 22.16
CA THR A 8 -1.95 -14.82 21.48
C THR A 8 -1.45 -14.41 20.10
N GLY A 9 -2.26 -14.72 19.08
CA GLY A 9 -2.03 -14.36 17.68
C GLY A 9 -1.85 -12.85 17.53
N ARG A 10 -0.60 -12.42 17.46
CA ARG A 10 -0.21 -11.08 17.03
C ARG A 10 -0.13 -11.11 15.50
N VAL A 11 -1.10 -10.48 14.83
CA VAL A 11 -0.96 -10.14 13.41
C VAL A 11 0.35 -9.35 13.26
N PRO A 12 1.27 -9.73 12.36
CA PRO A 12 2.54 -9.02 12.21
C PRO A 12 2.28 -7.55 11.85
N LYS A 13 2.76 -6.63 12.71
CA LYS A 13 2.77 -5.20 12.41
C LYS A 13 3.64 -4.98 11.17
N ILE A 14 3.04 -4.46 10.09
CA ILE A 14 3.79 -3.95 8.93
C ILE A 14 4.38 -2.59 9.31
N ASN A 15 5.52 -2.61 10.02
CA ASN A 15 6.29 -1.39 10.30
C ASN A 15 6.69 -0.73 8.96
N GLY A 16 6.50 0.60 8.89
CA GLY A 16 6.67 1.47 7.72
C GLY A 16 8.10 1.60 7.17
N GLY A 17 8.83 0.49 7.02
CA GLY A 17 9.95 0.43 6.10
C GLY A 17 9.41 0.33 4.67
N SER A 18 9.98 1.12 3.75
CA SER A 18 9.75 1.02 2.31
C SER A 18 10.06 -0.40 1.84
N ARG A 19 9.05 -1.27 1.86
CA ARG A 19 9.16 -2.61 1.29
C ARG A 19 9.09 -2.45 -0.23
N PRO A 20 10.07 -2.99 -0.97
CA PRO A 20 9.98 -2.99 -2.41
C PRO A 20 8.72 -3.74 -2.83
N ILE A 21 8.04 -3.23 -3.85
CA ILE A 21 6.92 -3.93 -4.47
C ILE A 21 7.51 -5.19 -5.13
N VAL A 22 7.12 -6.38 -4.64
CA VAL A 22 7.57 -7.67 -5.18
C VAL A 22 6.54 -8.16 -6.19
N TRP A 23 6.99 -8.49 -7.40
CA TRP A 23 6.15 -9.08 -8.43
C TRP A 23 5.82 -10.54 -8.11
N GLY A 24 4.55 -10.94 -8.29
CA GLY A 24 4.15 -12.34 -8.31
C GLY A 24 4.40 -12.99 -9.68
N ASP A 25 4.59 -14.32 -9.70
CA ASP A 25 5.04 -15.11 -10.85
C ASP A 25 3.93 -15.40 -11.90
N ARG A 26 3.27 -14.35 -12.42
CA ARG A 26 2.30 -14.48 -13.53
C ARG A 26 2.66 -13.53 -14.69
N ALA A 27 2.41 -13.97 -15.92
CA ALA A 27 2.57 -13.15 -17.12
C ALA A 27 1.48 -12.05 -17.20
N ALA A 28 1.85 -10.89 -17.78
CA ALA A 28 1.05 -9.64 -17.87
C ALA A 28 0.42 -9.19 -16.54
N VAL A 29 1.26 -8.80 -15.57
CA VAL A 29 0.81 -8.34 -14.25
C VAL A 29 0.55 -6.84 -14.28
N ARG A 30 -0.72 -6.48 -14.06
CA ARG A 30 -1.13 -5.14 -13.68
C ARG A 30 -1.44 -5.15 -12.18
N SER A 31 -0.68 -4.38 -11.42
CA SER A 31 -0.86 -4.21 -9.97
C SER A 31 -1.54 -2.87 -9.69
N ARG A 32 -2.46 -2.86 -8.73
CA ARG A 32 -3.09 -1.62 -8.23
C ARG A 32 -2.96 -1.55 -6.72
N ILE A 33 -2.49 -0.41 -6.22
CA ILE A 33 -2.48 -0.06 -4.81
C ILE A 33 -3.50 1.06 -4.61
N SER A 34 -4.33 0.92 -3.58
CA SER A 34 -5.26 1.95 -3.14
C SER A 34 -4.73 2.53 -1.83
N ASN A 35 -4.68 3.84 -1.70
CA ASN A 35 -4.20 4.52 -0.51
C ASN A 35 -5.15 5.64 -0.11
N PHE A 36 -5.46 5.78 1.18
CA PHE A 36 -6.24 6.93 1.65
C PHE A 36 -5.44 8.22 1.52
N LEU A 37 -6.10 9.28 1.06
CA LEU A 37 -5.52 10.61 0.99
C LEU A 37 -5.44 11.23 2.39
N PRO A 38 -4.42 12.05 2.68
CA PRO A 38 -4.31 12.76 3.96
C PRO A 38 -5.49 13.69 4.26
N THR A 39 -6.25 14.07 3.23
CA THR A 39 -7.42 14.96 3.31
C THR A 39 -8.70 14.26 3.74
N VAL A 40 -8.70 12.94 3.95
CA VAL A 40 -9.91 12.22 4.37
C VAL A 40 -10.34 12.68 5.78
N ALA A 41 -11.50 13.33 5.86
CA ALA A 41 -12.01 13.91 7.11
C ALA A 41 -12.20 12.85 8.22
N ASP A 42 -12.56 11.64 7.82
CA ASP A 42 -12.83 10.54 8.74
C ASP A 42 -11.58 9.74 9.15
N ALA A 43 -10.36 10.22 8.82
CA ALA A 43 -9.10 9.57 9.22
C ALA A 43 -9.06 9.30 10.73
N GLY A 44 -9.33 10.34 11.54
CA GLY A 44 -9.31 10.22 12.99
C GLY A 44 -10.38 9.26 13.54
N TYR A 45 -11.53 9.15 12.86
CA TYR A 45 -12.54 8.16 13.21
C TYR A 45 -12.06 6.74 12.92
N MET A 46 -11.52 6.51 11.72
CA MET A 46 -10.96 5.22 11.30
C MET A 46 -9.81 4.76 12.22
N GLU A 47 -8.91 5.67 12.60
CA GLU A 47 -7.82 5.34 13.51
C GLU A 47 -8.32 5.07 14.94
N THR A 48 -9.14 5.97 15.49
CA THR A 48 -9.52 5.93 16.91
C THR A 48 -10.54 4.83 17.22
N PHE A 49 -11.54 4.66 16.36
CA PHE A 49 -12.69 3.79 16.63
C PHE A 49 -12.66 2.49 15.83
N MET A 50 -12.06 2.49 14.62
CA MET A 50 -11.88 1.26 13.84
C MET A 50 -10.52 0.60 14.09
N GLY A 51 -9.61 1.27 14.80
CA GLY A 51 -8.28 0.76 15.12
C GLY A 51 -7.37 0.62 13.89
N TRP A 52 -7.64 1.37 12.82
CA TRP A 52 -6.86 1.31 11.58
C TRP A 52 -5.61 2.18 11.72
N GLU A 53 -4.42 1.60 11.75
CA GLU A 53 -3.16 2.38 11.69
C GLU A 53 -2.93 2.85 10.22
N LEU A 54 -3.59 3.94 9.82
CA LEU A 54 -3.56 4.42 8.45
C LEU A 54 -2.20 5.01 8.08
N ILE A 55 -1.68 4.62 6.91
CA ILE A 55 -0.56 5.31 6.27
C ILE A 55 -1.12 6.08 5.08
N CYS A 56 -1.44 7.34 5.32
CA CYS A 56 -1.94 8.23 4.28
C CYS A 56 -0.79 8.72 3.39
N ARG A 57 -1.01 8.73 2.08
CA ARG A 57 -0.07 9.14 1.04
C ARG A 57 -0.85 9.91 -0.01
N ASP A 58 -0.32 11.04 -0.44
CA ASP A 58 -0.87 11.78 -1.57
C ASP A 58 -0.40 11.21 -2.92
N GLU A 59 -0.85 11.80 -4.03
CA GLU A 59 -0.45 11.35 -5.36
C GLU A 59 1.06 11.49 -5.62
N ARG A 60 1.72 12.48 -5.01
CA ARG A 60 3.16 12.67 -5.14
C ARG A 60 3.91 11.57 -4.40
N ASP A 61 3.50 11.25 -3.17
CA ASP A 61 4.07 10.16 -2.38
C ASP A 61 3.92 8.82 -3.09
N LEU A 62 2.77 8.58 -3.74
CA LEU A 62 2.54 7.37 -4.53
C LEU A 62 3.40 7.33 -5.80
N ALA A 63 3.62 8.47 -6.45
CA ALA A 63 4.53 8.56 -7.59
C ALA A 63 5.98 8.29 -7.17
N GLU A 64 6.41 8.81 -6.02
CA GLU A 64 7.72 8.55 -5.44
C GLU A 64 7.87 7.07 -5.06
N LEU A 65 6.84 6.46 -4.45
CA LEU A 65 6.82 5.03 -4.17
C LEU A 65 6.99 4.21 -5.45
N ALA A 66 6.31 4.58 -6.54
CA ALA A 66 6.44 3.90 -7.82
C ALA A 66 7.84 4.06 -8.44
N SER A 67 8.54 5.16 -8.18
CA SER A 67 9.90 5.40 -8.67
C SER A 67 10.95 4.46 -8.05
N THR A 68 10.61 3.78 -6.95
CA THR A 68 11.49 2.77 -6.33
C THR A 68 11.53 1.45 -7.10
N LEU A 69 10.64 1.27 -8.07
CA LEU A 69 10.63 0.12 -8.97
C LEU A 69 11.78 0.19 -9.98
N ALA A 70 12.34 -0.97 -10.35
CA ALA A 70 13.31 -1.05 -11.42
C ALA A 70 12.71 -0.55 -12.74
N PRO A 71 13.22 0.52 -13.38
CA PRO A 71 12.61 1.11 -14.57
C PRO A 71 12.48 0.16 -15.77
N ASP A 72 13.37 -0.84 -15.84
CA ASP A 72 13.39 -1.84 -16.91
C ASP A 72 12.25 -2.87 -16.75
N GLU A 73 11.68 -3.00 -15.56
CA GLU A 73 10.55 -3.90 -15.28
C GLU A 73 9.19 -3.20 -15.41
N VAL A 74 9.16 -1.88 -15.59
CA VAL A 74 7.92 -1.09 -15.62
C VAL A 74 7.59 -0.64 -17.04
N ALA A 75 6.44 -1.08 -17.56
CA ALA A 75 5.92 -0.61 -18.83
C ALA A 75 5.17 0.71 -18.67
N ARG A 76 4.37 0.85 -17.60
CA ARG A 76 3.54 2.02 -17.38
C ARG A 76 3.23 2.22 -15.90
N THR A 77 3.18 3.48 -15.49
CA THR A 77 2.68 3.91 -14.17
C THR A 77 1.58 4.94 -14.33
N ARG A 78 0.52 4.83 -13.54
CA ARG A 78 -0.53 5.85 -13.45
C ARG A 78 -0.92 6.10 -12.00
N VAL A 79 -0.92 7.36 -11.59
CA VAL A 79 -1.45 7.80 -10.31
C VAL A 79 -2.67 8.69 -10.54
N HIS A 80 -3.74 8.46 -9.79
CA HIS A 80 -4.94 9.30 -9.83
C HIS A 80 -5.75 9.17 -8.54
N ALA A 81 -6.36 10.26 -8.10
CA ALA A 81 -7.37 10.25 -7.05
C ALA A 81 -8.73 9.77 -7.57
N ASP A 82 -9.53 9.22 -6.67
CA ASP A 82 -10.95 9.01 -6.89
C ASP A 82 -11.69 10.37 -6.94
N PRO A 83 -12.90 10.42 -7.53
CA PRO A 83 -13.65 11.67 -7.67
C PRO A 83 -14.02 12.36 -6.34
N PHE A 84 -14.03 11.62 -5.23
CA PHE A 84 -14.38 12.15 -3.91
C PHE A 84 -13.16 12.65 -3.13
N GLY A 85 -11.93 12.45 -3.63
CA GLY A 85 -10.72 12.91 -2.97
C GLY A 85 -10.45 12.19 -1.64
N VAL A 86 -10.85 10.91 -1.55
CA VAL A 86 -10.69 10.06 -0.36
C VAL A 86 -9.56 9.05 -0.55
N VAL A 87 -9.40 8.52 -1.76
CA VAL A 87 -8.46 7.45 -2.10
C VAL A 87 -7.69 7.82 -3.36
N ALA A 88 -6.37 7.68 -3.32
CA ALA A 88 -5.52 7.70 -4.49
C ALA A 88 -5.13 6.28 -4.92
N TYR A 89 -5.08 6.06 -6.22
CA TYR A 89 -4.73 4.80 -6.84
C TYR A 89 -3.39 4.92 -7.57
N LEU A 90 -2.49 4.00 -7.27
CA LEU A 90 -1.28 3.73 -8.05
C LEU A 90 -1.51 2.46 -8.87
N GLU A 91 -1.39 2.58 -10.20
CA GLU A 91 -1.44 1.47 -11.14
C GLU A 91 -0.08 1.29 -11.79
N VAL A 92 0.41 0.05 -11.82
CA VAL A 92 1.68 -0.30 -12.47
C VAL A 92 1.47 -1.49 -13.38
N GLU A 93 1.90 -1.34 -14.63
CA GLU A 93 1.96 -2.40 -15.63
C GLU A 93 3.41 -2.85 -15.77
N ARG A 94 3.65 -4.16 -15.61
CA ARG A 94 4.98 -4.74 -15.78
C ARG A 94 5.37 -4.83 -17.26
N ARG A 95 6.64 -4.58 -17.57
CA ARG A 95 7.24 -4.84 -18.88
C ARG A 95 7.46 -6.35 -19.04
N GLY A 96 6.93 -6.90 -20.13
CA GLY A 96 7.03 -8.32 -20.48
C GLY A 96 8.40 -8.69 -21.03
#